data_AF-A0A815C0V7-F1
#
_entry.id   AF-A0A815C0V7-F1
#
_cell.length_a   1.000
_cell.length_b   1.000
_cell.length_c   1.000
_cell.angle_alpha   90.00
_cell.angle_beta   90.00
_cell.angle_gamma   90.00
#
_symmetry.space_group_name_H-M   'P 1'
#
loop_
_entity.id
_entity.type
_entity.pdbx_description
1 polymer ?
#
loop_
_entity_poly.entity_id
_entity_poly.type
_entity_poly.pdbx_seq_one_letter_code
_entity_poly.pdbx_strand_id
1 'polypeptide(L)'
;MNDEIKHFPENVQKLLTDARIPIEQLKPIYYELTIGEHFPDDSIRLMEVNNSLIEELDKSKKLIIRGAHDDFATLCTSDQVFEIKSAETSNTLLLASPRDTSSVNKENGCIVLTVNSILHSKLELTQCVPKLKRIRQLFEENPYRGHFDDEENSTRKITIENLRNEIQASDQAIDAYLKKLNVISIDGYLRLLDFDFRTKLIEYIISIISIQDWSKDNIPIDKCATEMREICPKHVAKQFLEQIGTISNDGNAIALNRNTISIHYALDLLRNLEKVL
;
A
#
# COMPACT_ATOMS: atom_id res chain seq x y z
N MET A 1 -27.12 15.81 53.61
CA MET A 1 -28.33 15.18 53.07
C MET A 1 -28.90 16.12 52.03
N ASN A 2 -28.42 16.02 50.79
CA ASN A 2 -29.13 16.55 49.64
C ASN A 2 -29.64 15.31 48.92
N ASP A 3 -30.88 14.92 49.20
CA ASP A 3 -31.60 13.97 48.37
C ASP A 3 -31.94 14.69 47.06
N GLU A 4 -31.05 14.60 46.07
CA GLU A 4 -31.42 14.88 44.69
C GLU A 4 -32.51 13.89 44.31
N ILE A 5 -33.75 14.39 44.24
CA ILE A 5 -34.93 13.61 43.87
C ILE A 5 -34.69 13.06 42.46
N LYS A 6 -34.51 11.73 42.36
CA LYS A 6 -34.30 11.04 41.08
C LYS A 6 -35.60 11.04 40.28
N HIS A 7 -35.79 12.02 39.40
CA HIS A 7 -36.98 12.10 38.55
C HIS A 7 -36.81 11.28 37.26
N PHE A 8 -37.26 10.02 37.32
CA PHE A 8 -37.48 9.20 36.13
C PHE A 8 -38.86 9.48 35.50
N PRO A 9 -39.01 9.42 34.17
CA PRO A 9 -40.31 9.47 33.49
C PRO A 9 -41.27 8.38 33.98
N GLU A 10 -42.59 8.63 33.96
CA GLU A 10 -43.62 7.71 34.50
C GLU A 10 -43.56 6.30 33.89
N ASN A 11 -43.32 6.21 32.58
CA ASN A 11 -43.15 4.94 31.88
C ASN A 11 -41.93 4.15 32.37
N VAL A 12 -40.83 4.84 32.70
CA VAL A 12 -39.62 4.22 33.27
C VAL A 12 -39.87 3.76 34.70
N GLN A 13 -40.53 4.58 35.53
CA GLN A 13 -40.88 4.20 36.90
C GLN A 13 -41.77 2.96 36.96
N LYS A 14 -42.75 2.87 36.06
CA LYS A 14 -43.60 1.69 35.91
C LYS A 14 -42.79 0.45 35.56
N LEU A 15 -41.89 0.55 34.57
CA LEU A 15 -41.03 -0.56 34.15
C LEU A 15 -40.10 -1.03 35.30
N LEU A 16 -39.53 -0.09 36.06
CA LEU A 16 -38.68 -0.39 37.21
C LEU A 16 -39.46 -1.10 38.33
N THR A 17 -40.71 -0.69 38.54
CA THR A 17 -41.61 -1.30 39.52
C THR A 17 -41.98 -2.73 39.11
N ASP A 18 -42.33 -2.94 37.83
CA ASP A 18 -42.65 -4.26 37.28
C ASP A 18 -41.42 -5.20 37.34
N ALA A 19 -40.23 -4.67 37.10
CA ALA A 19 -38.96 -5.40 37.21
C ALA A 19 -38.44 -5.57 38.65
N ARG A 20 -39.13 -4.98 39.65
CA ARG A 20 -38.73 -4.99 41.09
C ARG A 20 -37.33 -4.42 41.34
N ILE A 21 -36.94 -3.39 40.60
CA ILE A 21 -35.63 -2.73 40.73
C ILE A 21 -35.76 -1.54 41.70
N PRO A 22 -35.01 -1.50 42.83
CA PRO A 22 -35.09 -0.40 43.78
C PRO A 22 -34.47 0.89 43.20
N ILE A 23 -35.27 1.97 43.16
CA ILE A 23 -34.88 3.26 42.60
C ILE A 23 -33.71 3.88 43.41
N GLU A 24 -33.59 3.58 44.71
CA GLU A 24 -32.50 4.10 45.54
C GLU A 24 -31.12 3.58 45.08
N GLN A 25 -31.07 2.41 44.45
CA GLN A 25 -29.83 1.77 43.99
C GLN A 25 -29.34 2.26 42.62
N LEU A 26 -30.18 2.98 41.87
CA LEU A 26 -29.84 3.46 40.53
C LEU A 26 -29.06 4.77 40.57
N LYS A 27 -28.07 4.93 39.68
CA LYS A 27 -27.47 6.25 39.45
C LYS A 27 -28.53 7.18 38.83
N PRO A 28 -28.49 8.50 39.09
CA PRO A 28 -29.44 9.45 38.49
C PRO A 28 -29.22 9.66 36.99
N ILE A 29 -28.45 8.80 36.32
CA ILE A 29 -28.17 8.85 34.89
C ILE A 29 -28.81 7.63 34.25
N TYR A 30 -29.69 7.85 33.28
CA TYR A 30 -30.24 6.80 32.44
C TYR A 30 -30.06 7.13 30.96
N TYR A 31 -29.94 6.07 30.16
CA TYR A 31 -29.78 6.18 28.73
C TYR A 31 -31.09 5.83 28.03
N GLU A 32 -31.59 6.74 27.21
CA GLU A 32 -32.69 6.46 26.29
C GLU A 32 -32.10 6.11 24.93
N LEU A 33 -32.38 4.90 24.44
CA LEU A 33 -31.93 4.46 23.13
C LEU A 33 -33.03 4.71 22.10
N THR A 34 -32.70 5.49 21.07
CA THR A 34 -33.55 5.74 19.91
C THR A 34 -32.92 5.12 18.67
N ILE A 35 -33.70 4.76 17.66
CA ILE A 35 -33.18 4.19 16.41
C ILE A 35 -32.93 5.32 15.41
N GLY A 36 -31.76 5.33 14.78
CA GLY A 36 -31.40 6.32 13.75
C GLY A 36 -32.18 6.12 12.45
N GLU A 37 -32.29 7.17 11.64
CA GLU A 37 -33.06 7.16 10.38
C GLU A 37 -32.52 6.16 9.34
N HIS A 38 -31.22 5.90 9.36
CA HIS A 38 -30.53 4.99 8.42
C HIS A 38 -30.11 3.66 9.07
N PHE A 39 -30.89 3.18 10.04
CA PHE A 39 -30.56 1.95 10.77
C PHE A 39 -31.01 0.68 10.03
N PRO A 40 -30.18 -0.39 9.98
CA PRO A 40 -28.77 -0.42 10.37
C PRO A 40 -27.88 0.20 9.29
N ASP A 41 -26.89 0.99 9.71
CA ASP A 41 -25.87 1.50 8.80
C ASP A 41 -24.78 0.45 8.57
N ASP A 42 -24.93 -0.31 7.48
CA ASP A 42 -23.98 -1.35 7.05
C ASP A 42 -22.71 -0.77 6.43
N SER A 43 -22.59 0.55 6.25
CA SER A 43 -21.36 1.17 5.76
C SER A 43 -20.29 1.29 6.86
N ILE A 44 -20.69 1.15 8.12
CA ILE A 44 -19.80 1.27 9.28
C ILE A 44 -19.23 -0.09 9.67
N ARG A 45 -17.93 -0.13 9.98
CA ARG A 45 -17.23 -1.30 10.51
C ARG A 45 -16.33 -0.86 11.66
N LEU A 46 -16.20 -1.71 12.68
CA LEU A 46 -15.20 -1.54 13.74
C LEU A 46 -13.88 -2.11 13.27
N MET A 47 -12.79 -1.37 13.48
CA MET A 47 -11.42 -1.83 13.23
C MET A 47 -10.60 -1.67 14.50
N GLU A 48 -9.94 -2.75 14.91
CA GLU A 48 -8.99 -2.75 16.00
C GLU A 48 -7.67 -2.16 15.52
N VAL A 49 -7.25 -1.08 16.16
CA VAL A 49 -6.01 -0.36 15.86
C VAL A 49 -5.10 -0.37 17.08
N ASN A 50 -3.80 -0.59 16.86
CA ASN A 50 -2.81 -0.52 17.92
C ASN A 50 -2.32 0.94 18.11
N ASN A 51 -1.58 1.19 19.19
CA ASN A 51 -1.09 2.54 19.51
C ASN A 51 -0.23 3.15 18.40
N SER A 52 0.58 2.34 17.70
CA SER A 52 1.39 2.86 16.58
C SER A 52 0.53 3.39 15.44
N LEU A 53 -0.58 2.71 15.10
CA LEU A 53 -1.50 3.17 14.07
C LEU A 53 -2.30 4.40 14.51
N ILE A 54 -2.66 4.49 15.80
CA ILE A 54 -3.29 5.69 16.37
C ILE A 54 -2.35 6.89 16.23
N GLU A 55 -1.07 6.74 16.57
CA GLU A 55 -0.09 7.82 16.38
C GLU A 55 0.08 8.25 14.93
N GLU A 56 0.03 7.30 13.98
CA GLU A 56 0.10 7.60 12.55
C GLU A 56 -1.15 8.39 12.09
N LEU A 57 -2.34 8.00 12.58
CA LEU A 57 -3.59 8.72 12.34
C LEU A 57 -3.57 10.12 12.92
N ASP A 58 -3.10 10.28 14.16
CA ASP A 58 -2.97 11.58 14.84
C ASP A 58 -2.01 12.52 14.10
N LYS A 59 -0.93 11.97 13.53
CA LYS A 59 0.03 12.69 12.68
C LYS A 59 -0.51 13.00 11.28
N SER A 60 -1.80 12.74 11.01
CA SER A 60 -2.44 12.92 9.70
C SER A 60 -1.73 12.18 8.57
N LYS A 61 -1.07 11.05 8.89
CA LYS A 61 -0.44 10.22 7.87
C LYS A 61 -1.49 9.35 7.18
N LYS A 62 -1.25 9.05 5.90
CA LYS A 62 -2.17 8.27 5.08
C LYS A 62 -2.06 6.80 5.43
N LEU A 63 -3.19 6.19 5.77
CA LEU A 63 -3.36 4.74 5.78
C LEU A 63 -4.09 4.34 4.50
N ILE A 64 -3.60 3.30 3.81
CA ILE A 64 -4.14 2.89 2.51
C ILE A 64 -4.50 1.41 2.59
N ILE A 65 -5.71 1.06 2.17
CA ILE A 65 -6.11 -0.34 2.00
C ILE A 65 -5.69 -0.81 0.61
N ARG A 66 -4.98 -1.94 0.54
CA ARG A 66 -4.41 -2.54 -0.68
C ARG A 66 -4.72 -4.01 -0.78
N GLY A 67 -4.78 -4.51 -2.02
CA GLY A 67 -4.98 -5.91 -2.34
C GLY A 67 -5.64 -6.05 -3.71
N ALA A 68 -5.25 -7.09 -4.46
CA ALA A 68 -5.97 -7.48 -5.66
C ALA A 68 -7.35 -8.06 -5.30
N HIS A 69 -8.23 -8.18 -6.30
CA HIS A 69 -9.60 -8.69 -6.13
C HIS A 69 -9.65 -10.08 -5.46
N ASP A 70 -8.68 -10.94 -5.77
CA ASP A 70 -8.62 -12.32 -5.27
C ASP A 70 -7.69 -12.47 -4.04
N ASP A 71 -7.14 -11.36 -3.54
CA ASP A 71 -6.30 -11.33 -2.34
C ASP A 71 -7.09 -10.86 -1.12
N PHE A 72 -6.61 -11.19 0.08
CA PHE A 72 -7.09 -10.55 1.31
C PHE A 72 -6.75 -9.05 1.32
N ALA A 73 -7.52 -8.24 2.03
CA ALA A 73 -7.21 -6.82 2.18
C ALA A 73 -6.06 -6.60 3.17
N THR A 74 -5.21 -5.63 2.89
CA THR A 74 -4.13 -5.18 3.78
C THR A 74 -4.22 -3.69 4.04
N LEU A 75 -3.91 -3.25 5.25
CA LEU A 75 -3.74 -1.85 5.63
C LEU A 75 -2.25 -1.51 5.61
N CYS A 76 -1.87 -0.50 4.84
CA CYS A 76 -0.47 -0.09 4.69
C CYS A 76 -0.25 1.31 5.27
N THR A 77 0.82 1.46 6.04
CA THR A 77 1.43 2.75 6.40
C THR A 77 2.54 3.07 5.38
N SER A 78 3.36 4.09 5.66
CA SER A 78 4.56 4.38 4.85
C SER A 78 5.58 3.23 4.79
N ASP A 79 5.63 2.39 5.82
CA ASP A 79 6.71 1.45 6.09
C ASP A 79 6.25 0.08 6.62
N GLN A 80 4.99 -0.05 7.03
CA GLN A 80 4.42 -1.27 7.61
C GLN A 80 3.18 -1.74 6.84
N VAL A 81 2.90 -3.04 6.94
CA VAL A 81 1.76 -3.70 6.30
C VAL A 81 1.06 -4.56 7.34
N PHE A 82 -0.26 -4.46 7.39
CA PHE A 82 -1.12 -5.22 8.29
C PHE A 82 -2.17 -5.97 7.47
N GLU A 83 -2.31 -7.27 7.70
CA GLU A 83 -3.40 -8.06 7.15
C GLU A 83 -4.70 -7.74 7.91
N ILE A 84 -5.79 -7.53 7.16
CA ILE A 84 -7.12 -7.26 7.71
C ILE A 84 -7.91 -8.57 7.78
N LYS A 85 -8.39 -8.94 8.97
CA LYS A 85 -9.24 -10.12 9.19
C LYS A 85 -10.54 -9.75 9.88
N SER A 86 -11.65 -10.32 9.44
CA SER A 86 -12.93 -10.18 10.15
C SER A 86 -13.01 -11.23 11.26
N ALA A 87 -13.24 -10.79 12.50
CA ALA A 87 -13.48 -11.63 13.66
C ALA A 87 -14.91 -11.42 14.15
N GLU A 88 -15.71 -12.49 14.19
CA GLU A 88 -17.07 -12.46 14.73
C GLU A 88 -17.06 -12.25 16.24
N THR A 89 -18.03 -11.50 16.75
CA THR A 89 -18.22 -11.28 18.18
C THR A 89 -19.42 -12.08 18.66
N SER A 90 -19.28 -12.77 19.80
CA SER A 90 -20.40 -13.50 20.42
C SER A 90 -21.49 -12.59 20.96
N ASN A 91 -21.19 -11.30 21.13
CA ASN A 91 -22.08 -10.30 21.67
C ASN A 91 -22.57 -9.36 20.56
N THR A 92 -23.76 -8.81 20.76
CA THR A 92 -24.31 -7.75 19.92
C THR A 92 -23.69 -6.41 20.34
N LEU A 93 -22.98 -5.74 19.43
CA LEU A 93 -22.46 -4.40 19.67
C LEU A 93 -23.39 -3.38 19.03
N LEU A 94 -23.88 -2.43 19.84
CA LEU A 94 -24.68 -1.31 19.35
C LEU A 94 -23.75 -0.10 19.16
N LEU A 95 -23.64 0.39 17.93
CA LEU A 95 -22.98 1.67 17.68
C LEU A 95 -24.02 2.77 17.85
N ALA A 96 -23.82 3.61 18.86
CA ALA A 96 -24.73 4.70 19.17
C ALA A 96 -23.98 6.02 19.33
N SER A 97 -24.56 7.09 18.80
CA SER A 97 -24.06 8.45 18.94
C SER A 97 -24.93 9.25 19.90
N PRO A 98 -24.36 10.16 20.71
CA PRO A 98 -25.15 11.15 21.43
C PRO A 98 -26.01 11.91 20.45
N ARG A 99 -27.30 12.07 20.74
CA ARG A 99 -28.13 12.99 19.96
C ARG A 99 -27.62 14.41 20.24
N ASP A 100 -27.55 15.29 19.23
CA ASP A 100 -27.19 16.69 19.47
C ASP A 100 -28.29 17.33 20.33
N THR A 101 -28.04 17.40 21.62
CA THR A 101 -28.99 17.90 22.60
C THR A 101 -28.62 19.32 23.00
N SER A 102 -28.67 20.25 22.06
CA SER A 102 -28.70 21.68 22.39
C SER A 102 -29.96 22.07 23.19
N SER A 103 -30.94 21.15 23.31
CA SER A 103 -32.23 21.35 23.96
C SER A 103 -32.66 20.28 24.97
N VAL A 104 -31.82 19.33 25.39
CA VAL A 104 -32.22 18.36 26.43
C VAL A 104 -31.94 18.94 27.81
N ASN A 105 -33.01 19.02 28.60
CA ASN A 105 -32.97 19.36 30.02
C ASN A 105 -31.95 18.48 30.73
N LYS A 106 -30.76 19.03 30.99
CA LYS A 106 -29.74 18.43 31.88
C LYS A 106 -30.28 18.19 33.30
N GLU A 107 -31.47 18.70 33.61
CA GLU A 107 -32.13 18.66 34.92
C GLU A 107 -32.55 17.25 35.38
N ASN A 108 -32.72 16.28 34.47
CA ASN A 108 -33.22 14.92 34.83
C ASN A 108 -32.21 13.78 34.61
N GLY A 109 -30.96 14.07 34.27
CA GLY A 109 -29.92 13.04 34.05
C GLY A 109 -30.19 12.05 32.90
N CYS A 110 -31.12 12.36 32.01
CA CYS A 110 -31.39 11.56 30.80
C CYS A 110 -30.35 11.85 29.71
N ILE A 111 -29.71 10.81 29.19
CA ILE A 111 -28.84 10.88 28.01
C ILE A 111 -29.50 10.12 26.87
N VAL A 112 -29.91 10.84 25.82
CA VAL A 112 -30.50 10.22 24.63
C VAL A 112 -29.40 9.84 23.65
N LEU A 113 -29.30 8.55 23.35
CA LEU A 113 -28.41 8.00 22.34
C LEU A 113 -29.23 7.55 21.12
N THR A 114 -28.67 7.78 19.94
CA THR A 114 -29.24 7.27 18.68
C THR A 114 -28.40 6.09 18.24
N VAL A 115 -29.01 4.92 18.12
CA VAL A 115 -28.38 3.70 17.62
C VAL A 115 -28.33 3.77 16.10
N ASN A 116 -27.12 3.83 15.56
CA ASN A 116 -26.86 3.94 14.12
C ASN A 116 -26.71 2.58 13.45
N SER A 117 -26.11 1.59 14.13
CA SER A 117 -25.84 0.28 13.55
C SER A 117 -25.72 -0.81 14.61
N ILE A 118 -25.89 -2.06 14.17
CA ILE A 118 -25.59 -3.27 14.94
C ILE A 118 -24.38 -3.94 14.31
N LEU A 119 -23.36 -4.19 15.11
CA LEU A 119 -22.12 -4.82 14.66
C LEU A 119 -21.99 -6.22 15.26
N HIS A 120 -21.73 -7.19 14.39
CA HIS A 120 -21.55 -8.61 14.73
C HIS A 120 -20.10 -9.09 14.50
N SER A 121 -19.25 -8.22 13.97
CA SER A 121 -17.83 -8.49 13.76
C SER A 121 -17.01 -7.22 13.89
N LYS A 122 -15.72 -7.42 14.14
CA LYS A 122 -14.69 -6.38 14.08
C LYS A 122 -13.60 -6.80 13.10
N LEU A 123 -12.92 -5.82 12.54
CA LEU A 123 -11.73 -6.01 11.72
C LEU A 123 -10.51 -6.00 12.65
N GLU A 124 -9.74 -7.07 12.64
CA GLU A 124 -8.48 -7.21 13.35
C GLU A 124 -7.31 -7.02 12.40
N LEU A 125 -6.24 -6.38 12.89
CA LEU A 125 -5.03 -6.09 12.13
C LEU A 125 -3.87 -6.95 12.64
N THR A 126 -3.29 -7.76 11.76
CA THR A 126 -2.08 -8.55 12.06
C THR A 126 -0.92 -8.05 11.22
N GLN A 127 0.17 -7.61 11.84
CA GLN A 127 1.36 -7.17 11.08
C GLN A 127 1.89 -8.32 10.22
N CYS A 128 2.18 -8.04 8.95
CA CYS A 128 2.64 -9.06 8.00
C CYS A 128 3.80 -8.56 7.13
N VAL A 129 4.43 -9.49 6.42
CA VAL A 129 5.56 -9.20 5.54
C VAL A 129 5.05 -8.76 4.16
N PRO A 130 5.60 -7.69 3.57
CA PRO A 130 5.23 -7.24 2.23
C PRO A 130 5.36 -8.35 1.17
N LYS A 131 4.33 -8.56 0.34
CA LYS A 131 4.32 -9.63 -0.68
C LYS A 131 4.97 -9.19 -2.00
N LEU A 132 6.24 -8.79 -1.94
CA LEU A 132 6.98 -8.22 -3.09
C LEU A 132 7.28 -9.24 -4.20
N LYS A 133 7.24 -10.56 -3.92
CA LYS A 133 7.53 -11.60 -4.93
C LYS A 133 6.61 -11.53 -6.15
N ARG A 134 5.35 -11.12 -5.95
CA ARG A 134 4.36 -10.94 -7.02
C ARG A 134 4.81 -9.89 -8.04
N ILE A 135 5.51 -8.84 -7.61
CA ILE A 135 6.07 -7.80 -8.50
C ILE A 135 6.99 -8.44 -9.54
N ARG A 136 7.90 -9.32 -9.11
CA ARG A 136 8.85 -9.97 -10.03
C ARG A 136 8.11 -10.86 -11.04
N GLN A 137 7.14 -11.64 -10.59
CA GLN A 137 6.33 -12.52 -11.45
C GLN A 137 5.59 -11.70 -12.52
N LEU A 138 4.95 -10.59 -12.12
CA LEU A 138 4.23 -9.70 -13.05
C LEU A 138 5.12 -9.16 -14.16
N PHE A 139 6.38 -8.84 -13.85
CA PHE A 139 7.32 -8.34 -14.87
C PHE A 139 7.99 -9.45 -15.69
N GLU A 140 8.16 -10.65 -15.12
CA GLU A 140 8.70 -11.82 -15.84
C GLU A 140 7.73 -12.38 -16.88
N GLU A 141 6.42 -12.15 -16.72
CA GLU A 141 5.40 -12.52 -17.71
C GLU A 141 5.52 -11.72 -19.03
N ASN A 142 6.02 -10.49 -18.98
CA ASN A 142 6.13 -9.62 -20.17
C ASN A 142 7.38 -8.71 -20.10
N PRO A 143 8.60 -9.27 -20.26
CA PRO A 143 9.83 -8.50 -20.23
C PRO A 143 10.03 -7.71 -21.54
N TYR A 144 10.66 -6.54 -21.43
CA TYR A 144 11.01 -5.69 -22.57
C TYR A 144 12.23 -6.26 -23.30
N ARG A 145 12.08 -6.56 -24.61
CA ARG A 145 13.11 -7.21 -25.44
C ARG A 145 13.78 -6.29 -26.45
N GLY A 146 13.48 -5.00 -26.43
CA GLY A 146 14.14 -4.01 -27.30
C GLY A 146 13.44 -3.73 -28.63
N HIS A 147 12.21 -4.21 -28.83
CA HIS A 147 11.44 -3.85 -30.02
C HIS A 147 10.88 -2.44 -29.87
N PHE A 148 11.06 -1.60 -30.89
CA PHE A 148 10.43 -0.27 -30.97
C PHE A 148 8.90 -0.39 -31.05
N ASP A 149 8.41 -1.47 -31.67
CA ASP A 149 6.99 -1.81 -31.81
C ASP A 149 6.56 -2.88 -30.80
N ASP A 150 6.85 -2.67 -29.51
CA ASP A 150 6.31 -3.49 -28.40
C ASP A 150 4.78 -3.28 -28.19
N GLU A 151 4.07 -2.86 -29.24
CA GLU A 151 2.62 -2.62 -29.26
C GLU A 151 1.81 -3.93 -29.29
N GLU A 152 2.35 -5.00 -29.89
CA GLU A 152 1.61 -6.27 -30.05
C GLU A 152 1.45 -7.06 -28.73
N ASN A 153 2.29 -6.81 -27.72
CA ASN A 153 2.22 -7.46 -26.39
C ASN A 153 1.48 -6.61 -25.34
N SER A 154 0.39 -5.95 -25.75
CA SER A 154 -0.42 -5.03 -24.94
C SER A 154 -1.19 -5.66 -23.77
N THR A 155 -1.02 -6.94 -23.46
CA THR A 155 -1.94 -7.66 -22.57
C THR A 155 -1.83 -7.26 -21.09
N ARG A 156 -0.69 -6.73 -20.62
CA ARG A 156 -0.55 -6.22 -19.23
C ARG A 156 0.42 -5.05 -19.13
N LYS A 157 -0.02 -3.85 -19.56
CA LYS A 157 0.75 -2.63 -19.29
C LYS A 157 0.61 -2.25 -17.82
N ILE A 158 1.67 -2.40 -17.04
CA ILE A 158 1.66 -2.11 -15.59
C ILE A 158 2.05 -0.65 -15.36
N THR A 159 1.18 0.14 -14.72
CA THR A 159 1.53 1.48 -14.21
C THR A 159 1.96 1.41 -12.75
N ILE A 160 2.65 2.44 -12.27
CA ILE A 160 3.02 2.52 -10.85
C ILE A 160 1.78 2.58 -9.95
N GLU A 161 0.70 3.24 -10.37
CA GLU A 161 -0.54 3.31 -9.58
C GLU A 161 -1.22 1.95 -9.49
N ASN A 162 -1.36 1.23 -10.61
CA ASN A 162 -1.96 -0.11 -10.61
C ASN A 162 -1.16 -1.06 -9.73
N LEU A 163 0.18 -1.01 -9.84
CA LEU A 163 1.06 -1.83 -9.00
C LEU A 163 0.89 -1.52 -7.51
N ARG A 164 0.81 -0.23 -7.13
CA ARG A 164 0.63 0.19 -5.73
C ARG A 164 -0.73 -0.17 -5.17
N ASN A 165 -1.77 -0.27 -5.99
CA ASN A 165 -3.10 -0.67 -5.53
C ASN A 165 -3.22 -2.19 -5.35
N GLU A 166 -2.61 -2.97 -6.24
CA GLU A 166 -2.71 -4.43 -6.20
C GLU A 166 -1.74 -5.10 -5.22
N ILE A 167 -0.54 -4.53 -5.02
CA ILE A 167 0.49 -5.17 -4.21
C ILE A 167 0.31 -4.83 -2.73
N GLN A 168 0.26 -5.88 -1.91
CA GLN A 168 0.25 -5.83 -0.44
C GLN A 168 1.63 -5.43 0.12
N ALA A 169 2.00 -4.16 -0.07
CA ALA A 169 3.26 -3.59 0.37
C ALA A 169 3.13 -2.07 0.56
N SER A 170 4.00 -1.48 1.38
CA SER A 170 4.12 -0.02 1.46
C SER A 170 4.77 0.55 0.20
N ASP A 171 4.55 1.84 -0.08
CA ASP A 171 5.15 2.51 -1.24
C ASP A 171 6.68 2.46 -1.21
N GLN A 172 7.28 2.67 -0.04
CA GLN A 172 8.73 2.58 0.12
C GLN A 172 9.26 1.19 -0.20
N ALA A 173 8.55 0.14 0.22
CA ALA A 173 8.94 -1.24 -0.07
C ALA A 173 8.82 -1.57 -1.56
N ILE A 174 7.76 -1.09 -2.23
CA ILE A 174 7.57 -1.23 -3.67
C ILE A 174 8.70 -0.53 -4.42
N ASP A 175 8.95 0.75 -4.13
CA ASP A 175 9.95 1.57 -4.81
C ASP A 175 11.36 0.99 -4.64
N ALA A 176 11.71 0.55 -3.43
CA ALA A 176 12.97 -0.12 -3.15
C ALA A 176 13.10 -1.45 -3.93
N TYR A 177 12.01 -2.21 -4.06
CA TYR A 177 12.03 -3.47 -4.79
C TYR A 177 12.11 -3.28 -6.31
N LEU A 178 11.40 -2.29 -6.86
CA LEU A 178 11.50 -1.91 -8.27
C LEU A 178 12.93 -1.50 -8.64
N LYS A 179 13.57 -0.68 -7.79
CA LYS A 179 14.98 -0.31 -7.95
C LYS A 179 15.89 -1.54 -7.90
N LYS A 180 15.67 -2.46 -6.96
CA LYS A 180 16.43 -3.72 -6.87
C LYS A 180 16.28 -4.60 -8.11
N LEU A 181 15.08 -4.64 -8.69
CA LEU A 181 14.81 -5.39 -9.92
C LEU A 181 15.32 -4.68 -11.18
N ASN A 182 15.81 -3.45 -11.09
CA ASN A 182 16.20 -2.64 -12.25
C ASN A 182 15.04 -2.45 -13.25
N VAL A 183 13.83 -2.23 -12.73
CA VAL A 183 12.65 -1.90 -13.54
C VAL A 183 12.84 -0.49 -14.12
N ILE A 184 12.45 -0.33 -15.38
CA ILE A 184 12.50 0.94 -16.11
C ILE A 184 11.09 1.41 -16.46
N SER A 185 10.95 2.71 -16.70
CA SER A 185 9.72 3.34 -17.18
C SER A 185 9.82 3.62 -18.67
N ILE A 186 8.87 3.11 -19.45
CA ILE A 186 8.71 3.31 -20.89
C ILE A 186 7.27 3.80 -21.14
N ASP A 187 7.13 5.04 -21.65
CA ASP A 187 5.83 5.65 -21.96
C ASP A 187 4.79 5.58 -20.83
N GLY A 188 5.24 5.76 -19.58
CA GLY A 188 4.39 5.72 -18.38
C GLY A 188 4.15 4.31 -17.82
N TYR A 189 4.71 3.27 -18.45
CA TYR A 189 4.58 1.89 -18.02
C TYR A 189 5.88 1.34 -17.47
N LEU A 190 5.77 0.52 -16.44
CA LEU A 190 6.88 -0.18 -15.83
C LEU A 190 7.21 -1.45 -16.64
N ARG A 191 8.49 -1.68 -16.89
CA ARG A 191 9.01 -2.85 -17.61
C ARG A 191 10.31 -3.35 -17.01
N LEU A 192 10.48 -4.66 -17.00
CA LEU A 192 11.76 -5.30 -16.70
C LEU A 192 12.46 -5.61 -18.03
N LEU A 193 13.72 -5.23 -18.15
CA LEU A 193 14.53 -5.57 -19.32
C LEU A 193 14.83 -7.07 -19.33
N ASP A 194 14.55 -7.71 -20.47
CA ASP A 194 14.91 -9.10 -20.70
C ASP A 194 16.43 -9.29 -20.54
N PHE A 195 16.84 -10.45 -20.03
CA PHE A 195 18.25 -10.70 -19.73
C PHE A 195 19.14 -10.66 -20.98
N ASP A 196 18.71 -11.29 -22.07
CA ASP A 196 19.50 -11.35 -23.31
C ASP A 196 19.61 -9.95 -23.92
N PHE A 197 18.53 -9.16 -23.81
CA PHE A 197 18.55 -7.76 -24.21
C PHE A 197 19.50 -6.92 -23.34
N ARG A 198 19.51 -7.11 -22.01
CA ARG A 198 20.50 -6.47 -21.12
C ARG A 198 21.93 -6.80 -21.51
N THR A 199 22.22 -8.06 -21.87
CA THR A 199 23.56 -8.46 -22.35
C THR A 199 23.94 -7.68 -23.61
N LYS A 200 23.05 -7.62 -24.60
CA LYS A 200 23.27 -6.83 -25.83
C LYS A 200 23.55 -5.35 -25.54
N LEU A 201 22.80 -4.74 -24.62
CA LEU A 201 23.03 -3.34 -24.22
C LEU A 201 24.42 -3.14 -23.58
N ILE A 202 24.85 -4.06 -22.71
CA ILE A 202 26.18 -3.98 -22.08
C ILE A 202 27.29 -4.11 -23.12
N GLU A 203 27.19 -5.08 -24.03
CA GLU A 203 28.16 -5.27 -25.10
C GLU A 203 28.26 -4.03 -26.01
N TYR A 204 27.11 -3.44 -26.34
CA TYR A 204 27.07 -2.22 -27.14
C TYR A 204 27.65 -1.02 -26.40
N ILE A 205 27.40 -0.87 -25.10
CA ILE A 205 28.04 0.18 -24.30
C ILE A 205 29.57 0.00 -24.29
N ILE A 206 30.06 -1.23 -24.13
CA ILE A 206 31.50 -1.52 -24.17
C ILE A 206 32.09 -1.18 -25.54
N SER A 207 31.39 -1.48 -26.64
CA SER A 207 31.86 -1.13 -27.99
C SER A 207 31.90 0.39 -28.20
N ILE A 208 30.87 1.14 -27.77
CA ILE A 208 30.87 2.61 -27.82
C ILE A 208 32.06 3.18 -27.04
N ILE A 209 32.28 2.72 -25.80
CA ILE A 209 33.40 3.18 -24.97
C ILE A 209 34.73 3.00 -25.71
N SER A 210 34.92 1.85 -26.36
CA SER A 210 36.13 1.57 -27.14
C SER A 210 36.25 2.43 -28.39
N ILE A 211 35.15 2.71 -29.10
CA ILE A 211 35.14 3.52 -30.32
C ILE A 211 35.41 4.99 -30.01
N GLN A 212 34.79 5.49 -28.94
CA GLN A 212 34.85 6.90 -28.54
C GLN A 212 36.02 7.22 -27.60
N ASP A 213 36.85 6.21 -27.28
CA ASP A 213 37.98 6.30 -26.34
C ASP A 213 37.59 6.91 -24.98
N TRP A 214 36.42 6.52 -24.47
CA TRP A 214 35.94 7.00 -23.17
C TRP A 214 36.57 6.23 -22.02
N SER A 215 36.74 6.90 -20.88
CA SER A 215 37.08 6.21 -19.64
C SER A 215 35.89 5.41 -19.12
N LYS A 216 36.15 4.19 -18.63
CA LYS A 216 35.14 3.34 -17.97
C LYS A 216 34.56 3.99 -16.70
N ASP A 217 35.30 4.93 -16.12
CA ASP A 217 34.91 5.67 -14.92
C ASP A 217 34.23 7.01 -15.25
N ASN A 218 34.12 7.37 -16.54
CA ASN A 218 33.53 8.63 -16.96
C ASN A 218 32.89 8.51 -18.36
N ILE A 219 31.70 7.91 -18.40
CA ILE A 219 30.92 7.72 -19.63
C ILE A 219 29.84 8.79 -19.71
N PRO A 220 29.85 9.69 -20.71
CA PRO A 220 28.81 10.72 -20.86
C PRO A 220 27.45 10.10 -21.18
N ILE A 221 26.47 10.23 -20.28
CA ILE A 221 25.15 9.59 -20.36
C ILE A 221 24.43 9.98 -21.65
N ASP A 222 24.37 11.29 -21.93
CA ASP A 222 23.62 11.81 -23.07
C ASP A 222 24.22 11.42 -24.43
N LYS A 223 25.56 11.40 -24.53
CA LYS A 223 26.23 10.99 -25.76
C LYS A 223 26.08 9.50 -25.98
N CYS A 224 26.34 8.69 -24.94
CA CYS A 224 26.19 7.23 -24.99
C CYS A 224 24.76 6.85 -25.39
N ALA A 225 23.75 7.43 -24.74
CA ALA A 225 22.35 7.18 -25.05
C ALA A 225 21.94 7.62 -26.48
N THR A 226 22.64 8.60 -27.06
CA THR A 226 22.40 9.03 -28.45
C THR A 226 22.98 8.05 -29.46
N GLU A 227 24.15 7.47 -29.18
CA GLU A 227 24.73 6.40 -30.00
C GLU A 227 23.87 5.12 -29.95
N MET A 228 23.20 4.86 -28.82
CA MET A 228 22.32 3.69 -28.61
C MET A 228 20.95 3.77 -29.29
N ARG A 229 20.65 4.87 -30.00
CA ARG A 229 19.31 5.14 -30.55
C ARG A 229 18.80 4.08 -31.53
N GLU A 230 19.70 3.34 -32.18
CA GLU A 230 19.35 2.29 -33.15
C GLU A 230 18.90 0.98 -32.46
N ILE A 231 19.19 0.83 -31.16
CA ILE A 231 18.87 -0.38 -30.38
C ILE A 231 17.68 -0.15 -29.44
N CYS A 232 17.58 1.05 -28.86
CA CYS A 232 16.49 1.37 -27.95
C CYS A 232 16.25 2.88 -27.86
N PRO A 233 15.06 3.29 -27.37
CA PRO A 233 14.79 4.70 -27.11
C PRO A 233 15.79 5.33 -26.13
N LYS A 234 16.09 6.62 -26.35
CA LYS A 234 17.08 7.36 -25.54
C LYS A 234 16.78 7.30 -24.03
N HIS A 235 15.51 7.33 -23.62
CA HIS A 235 15.12 7.25 -22.21
C HIS A 235 15.42 5.88 -21.58
N VAL A 236 15.31 4.79 -22.35
CA VAL A 236 15.67 3.42 -21.92
C VAL A 236 17.17 3.34 -21.73
N ALA A 237 17.95 3.82 -22.70
CA ALA A 237 19.40 3.83 -22.62
C ALA A 237 19.91 4.61 -21.39
N LYS A 238 19.35 5.79 -21.11
CA LYS A 238 19.69 6.59 -19.92
C LYS A 238 19.42 5.84 -18.62
N GLN A 239 18.20 5.32 -18.44
CA GLN A 239 17.84 4.57 -17.24
C GLN A 239 18.71 3.32 -17.07
N PHE A 240 19.05 2.63 -18.16
CA PHE A 240 19.93 1.46 -18.11
C PHE A 240 21.36 1.84 -17.71
N LEU A 241 21.91 2.93 -18.24
CA LEU A 241 23.22 3.46 -17.86
C LEU A 241 23.28 3.76 -16.35
N GLU A 242 22.25 4.40 -15.80
CA GLU A 242 22.13 4.69 -14.36
C GLU A 242 22.06 3.42 -13.50
N GLN A 243 21.57 2.29 -14.04
CA GLN A 243 21.48 1.01 -13.33
C GLN A 243 22.82 0.25 -13.29
N ILE A 244 23.66 0.39 -14.32
CA ILE A 244 24.93 -0.35 -14.42
C ILE A 244 26.14 0.43 -13.88
N GLY A 245 25.94 1.67 -13.44
CA GLY A 245 27.01 2.55 -12.98
C GLY A 245 26.62 3.44 -11.80
N THR A 246 27.59 4.20 -11.31
CA THR A 246 27.38 5.26 -10.32
C THR A 246 27.41 6.61 -11.03
N ILE A 247 26.34 7.38 -10.86
CA ILE A 247 26.21 8.72 -11.45
C ILE A 247 27.24 9.67 -10.82
N SER A 248 27.88 10.47 -11.66
CA SER A 248 28.82 11.52 -11.24
C SER A 248 28.11 12.66 -10.51
N ASN A 249 28.86 13.48 -9.75
CA ASN A 249 28.30 14.59 -8.97
C ASN A 249 27.54 15.62 -9.81
N ASP A 250 27.94 15.80 -11.08
CA ASP A 250 27.32 16.70 -12.04
C ASP A 250 26.14 16.08 -12.81
N GLY A 251 25.84 14.79 -12.59
CA GLY A 251 24.70 14.10 -13.19
C GLY A 251 24.85 13.75 -14.68
N ASN A 252 25.99 14.09 -15.31
CA ASN A 252 26.15 13.99 -16.76
C ASN A 252 26.87 12.71 -17.21
N ALA A 253 27.54 12.02 -16.29
CA ALA A 253 28.33 10.85 -16.59
C ALA A 253 28.12 9.72 -15.57
N ILE A 254 28.50 8.51 -15.94
CA ILE A 254 28.56 7.37 -15.03
C ILE A 254 29.97 6.78 -14.98
N ALA A 255 30.32 6.22 -13.83
CA ALA A 255 31.38 5.25 -13.69
C ALA A 255 30.78 3.83 -13.67
N LEU A 256 31.27 2.93 -14.51
CA LEU A 256 30.75 1.56 -14.57
C LEU A 256 30.97 0.81 -13.26
N ASN A 257 29.90 0.20 -12.74
CA ASN A 257 30.00 -0.63 -11.56
C ASN A 257 30.55 -2.01 -11.95
N ARG A 258 31.84 -2.22 -11.66
CA ARG A 258 32.54 -3.48 -11.92
C ARG A 258 31.82 -4.70 -11.35
N ASN A 259 31.24 -4.60 -10.16
CA ASN A 259 30.56 -5.73 -9.52
C ASN A 259 29.26 -6.07 -10.25
N THR A 260 28.45 -5.07 -10.61
CA THR A 260 27.22 -5.27 -11.37
C THR A 260 27.49 -5.93 -12.71
N ILE A 261 28.50 -5.47 -13.43
CA ILE A 261 28.87 -6.02 -14.74
C ILE A 261 29.43 -7.43 -14.61
N SER A 262 30.31 -7.67 -13.63
CA SER A 262 30.91 -9.00 -13.41
C SER A 262 29.88 -10.03 -13.01
N ILE A 263 28.92 -9.67 -12.14
CA ILE A 263 27.80 -10.54 -11.77
C ILE A 263 26.93 -10.85 -12.99
N HIS A 264 26.65 -9.86 -13.84
CA HIS A 264 25.87 -10.07 -15.05
C HIS A 264 26.53 -11.08 -16.00
N TYR A 265 27.83 -10.92 -16.30
CA TYR A 265 28.56 -11.87 -17.14
C TYR A 265 28.68 -13.26 -16.50
N ALA A 266 28.86 -13.34 -15.17
CA ALA A 266 28.87 -14.63 -14.48
C ALA A 266 27.52 -15.35 -14.62
N LEU A 267 26.40 -14.64 -14.51
CA LEU A 267 25.07 -15.19 -14.74
C LEU A 267 24.84 -15.60 -16.19
N ASP A 268 25.37 -14.84 -17.16
CA ASP A 268 25.30 -15.17 -18.58
C ASP A 268 26.04 -16.48 -18.89
N LEU A 269 27.25 -16.65 -18.36
CA LEU A 269 28.02 -17.88 -18.45
C LEU A 269 27.27 -19.08 -17.85
N LEU A 270 26.68 -18.92 -16.65
CA LEU A 270 25.92 -19.99 -15.98
C LEU A 270 24.69 -20.41 -16.80
N ARG A 271 23.94 -19.46 -17.36
CA ARG A 271 22.78 -19.74 -18.21
C ARG A 271 23.17 -20.46 -19.51
N ASN A 272 24.29 -20.09 -20.09
CA ASN A 272 24.79 -20.74 -21.31
C ASN A 272 25.25 -22.17 -21.03
N LEU A 273 25.76 -22.48 -19.84
CA LEU A 273 26.07 -23.86 -19.43
C LEU A 273 24.80 -24.71 -19.25
N GLU A 274 23.73 -24.16 -18.68
CA GLU A 274 22.44 -24.87 -18.54
C GLU A 274 21.78 -25.18 -19.89
N LYS A 275 22.00 -24.36 -20.93
CA LYS A 275 21.47 -24.62 -22.29
C LYS A 275 22.22 -25.73 -23.05
N VAL A 276 23.42 -26.09 -22.59
CA VAL A 276 24.31 -27.08 -23.24
C VAL A 276 24.19 -28.47 -22.57
N LEU A 277 23.57 -28.55 -21.39
CA LEU A 277 23.25 -29.77 -20.66
C LEU A 277 21.82 -30.25 -20.98
#